data_AF-E0D418-F1
#
_entry.id   AF-E0D418-F1
#
_cell.length_a   1.000
_cell.length_b   1.000
_cell.length_c   1.000
_cell.angle_alpha   90.00
_cell.angle_beta   90.00
_cell.angle_gamma   90.00
#
_symmetry.space_group_name_H-M   'P 1'
#
loop_
_entity.id
_entity.type
_entity.pdbx_description
1 polymer ?
#
loop_
_entity_poly.entity_id
_entity_poly.type
_entity_poly.pdbx_seq_one_letter_code
_entity_poly.pdbx_strand_id
1 'polypeptide(L)'
;LCSEITLPTGRDYTNNIRTAVCCLSSLNLEYFGLWQSNEHFIPDIIRFLDNVLEDFINKAPNTMSSAKYSAMHERSIGLGVMGFHSLLQANNIPIASVMAKVWNKKIFEHIKLQTDNMSVVLAKERGACIDAQKCNIQERFSYKTAIAPTASISIIANNASPGIEPYAANSFTQKTLTGSFSIKNKNLEKLLESKGLNNDQ
;
A
#
# COMPACT_ATOMS: atom_id res chain seq x y z
N LEU A 1 7.65 -13.98 4.30
CA LEU A 1 6.42 -13.64 5.04
C LEU A 1 5.26 -13.40 4.07
N CYS A 2 5.34 -12.42 3.15
CA CYS A 2 4.24 -12.10 2.21
C CYS A 2 4.64 -11.91 0.73
N SER A 3 5.92 -12.03 0.36
CA SER A 3 6.45 -12.06 -1.03
C SER A 3 6.35 -10.76 -1.86
N GLU A 4 5.98 -9.64 -1.25
CA GLU A 4 5.86 -8.32 -1.85
C GLU A 4 7.15 -7.48 -1.77
N ILE A 5 8.02 -7.78 -0.79
CA ILE A 5 9.25 -7.03 -0.52
C ILE A 5 10.44 -7.68 -1.20
N THR A 6 11.17 -6.88 -1.98
CA THR A 6 12.39 -7.27 -2.71
C THR A 6 13.53 -6.32 -2.35
N LEU A 7 14.08 -6.49 -1.15
CA LEU A 7 15.16 -5.65 -0.60
C LEU A 7 16.44 -6.45 -0.40
N PRO A 8 17.63 -5.82 -0.54
CA PRO A 8 18.90 -6.49 -0.33
C PRO A 8 19.10 -6.88 1.14
N THR A 9 19.71 -8.04 1.37
CA THR A 9 20.06 -8.55 2.71
C THR A 9 21.43 -9.21 2.68
N GLY A 10 22.03 -9.39 3.86
CA GLY A 10 23.37 -10.00 3.99
C GLY A 10 24.49 -8.96 3.94
N ARG A 11 25.70 -9.39 3.58
CA ARG A 11 26.87 -8.50 3.55
C ARG A 11 26.83 -7.62 2.30
N ASP A 12 26.97 -6.31 2.49
CA ASP A 12 27.14 -5.37 1.39
C ASP A 12 28.61 -5.24 0.96
N TYR A 13 28.85 -4.41 -0.05
CA TYR A 13 30.19 -4.17 -0.62
C TYR A 13 31.18 -3.52 0.36
N THR A 14 30.68 -2.92 1.46
CA THR A 14 31.50 -2.38 2.56
C THR A 14 31.68 -3.38 3.70
N ASN A 15 31.25 -4.64 3.49
CA ASN A 15 31.28 -5.72 4.48
C ASN A 15 30.39 -5.47 5.72
N ASN A 16 29.44 -4.52 5.62
CA ASN A 16 28.40 -4.30 6.63
C ASN A 16 27.23 -5.26 6.41
N ILE A 17 26.59 -5.71 7.49
CA ILE A 17 25.44 -6.62 7.43
C ILE A 17 24.15 -5.81 7.31
N ARG A 18 23.37 -6.10 6.26
CA ARG A 18 22.04 -5.56 6.02
C ARG A 18 20.96 -6.54 6.43
N THR A 19 20.03 -6.05 7.25
CA THR A 19 18.74 -6.69 7.49
C THR A 19 17.65 -5.80 6.89
N ALA A 20 16.86 -6.32 5.96
CA ALA A 20 15.85 -5.53 5.27
C ALA A 20 14.77 -5.05 6.26
N VAL A 21 14.41 -3.77 6.14
CA VAL A 21 13.31 -3.14 6.89
C VAL A 21 12.51 -2.30 5.90
N CYS A 22 11.20 -2.29 6.09
CA CYS A 22 10.28 -1.46 5.34
C CYS A 22 9.16 -0.99 6.26
N CYS A 23 8.64 0.22 6.04
CA CYS A 23 7.36 0.66 6.58
C CYS A 23 6.28 0.61 5.49
N LEU A 24 5.08 0.16 5.82
CA LEU A 24 4.00 -0.09 4.87
C LEU A 24 2.78 0.78 5.18
N SER A 25 2.08 1.20 4.13
CA SER A 25 0.74 1.75 4.19
C SER A 25 -0.02 1.35 2.92
N SER A 26 -1.35 1.47 2.91
CA SER A 26 -2.16 1.08 1.75
C SER A 26 -3.27 2.09 1.48
N LEU A 27 -3.33 2.58 0.24
CA LEU A 27 -4.38 3.49 -0.23
C LEU A 27 -5.68 2.72 -0.47
N ASN A 28 -6.81 3.24 0.00
CA ASN A 28 -8.10 2.65 -0.30
C ASN A 28 -8.62 3.11 -1.67
N LEU A 29 -8.62 2.19 -2.64
CA LEU A 29 -9.04 2.46 -4.02
C LEU A 29 -10.56 2.62 -4.17
N GLU A 30 -11.37 2.17 -3.22
CA GLU A 30 -12.82 2.42 -3.25
C GLU A 30 -13.13 3.93 -3.32
N TYR A 31 -12.26 4.74 -2.73
CA TYR A 31 -12.36 6.20 -2.71
C TYR A 31 -11.45 6.88 -3.72
N PHE A 32 -10.89 6.14 -4.70
CA PHE A 32 -9.96 6.69 -5.70
C PHE A 32 -10.51 7.95 -6.38
N GLY A 33 -11.81 7.94 -6.71
CA GLY A 33 -12.48 9.10 -7.30
C GLY A 33 -12.40 10.38 -6.47
N LEU A 34 -12.33 10.26 -5.14
CA LEU A 34 -12.30 11.39 -4.20
C LEU A 34 -10.89 11.94 -3.98
N TRP A 35 -9.88 11.08 -3.95
CA TRP A 35 -8.52 11.48 -3.59
C TRP A 35 -7.57 11.62 -4.78
N GLN A 36 -7.86 11.06 -5.96
CA GLN A 36 -6.96 11.12 -7.13
C GLN A 36 -6.59 12.55 -7.57
N SER A 37 -7.45 13.54 -7.27
CA SER A 37 -7.25 14.94 -7.61
C SER A 37 -6.70 15.77 -6.44
N ASN A 38 -6.51 15.15 -5.27
CA ASN A 38 -5.96 15.82 -4.11
C ASN A 38 -4.43 15.75 -4.19
N GLU A 39 -3.81 16.90 -4.49
CA GLU A 39 -2.37 17.05 -4.65
C GLU A 39 -1.58 16.71 -3.38
N HIS A 40 -2.20 16.74 -2.20
CA HIS A 40 -1.54 16.45 -0.92
C HIS A 40 -1.73 15.01 -0.44
N PHE A 41 -2.71 14.27 -0.96
CA PHE A 41 -3.08 12.96 -0.40
C PHE A 41 -1.93 11.94 -0.41
N ILE A 42 -1.31 11.69 -1.57
CA ILE A 42 -0.15 10.78 -1.65
C ILE A 42 1.10 11.42 -1.00
N PRO A 43 1.43 12.71 -1.25
CA PRO A 43 2.56 13.36 -0.59
C PRO A 43 2.57 13.27 0.94
N ASP A 44 1.43 13.48 1.59
CA ASP A 44 1.31 13.42 3.04
C ASP A 44 1.52 12.00 3.56
N ILE A 45 1.00 10.99 2.86
CA ILE A 45 1.21 9.57 3.21
C ILE A 45 2.68 9.18 3.04
N ILE A 46 3.33 9.65 1.98
CA ILE A 46 4.76 9.40 1.75
C ILE A 46 5.62 10.08 2.83
N ARG A 47 5.30 11.32 3.20
CA ARG A 47 5.98 12.00 4.32
C ARG A 47 5.73 11.31 5.65
N PHE A 48 4.51 10.81 5.88
CA PHE A 48 4.19 10.00 7.05
C PHE A 48 5.05 8.73 7.12
N LEU A 49 5.19 8.00 6.02
CA LEU A 49 6.06 6.82 5.95
C LEU A 49 7.54 7.18 6.22
N ASP A 50 8.04 8.29 5.66
CA ASP A 50 9.40 8.77 5.97
C ASP A 50 9.58 9.07 7.45
N ASN A 51 8.57 9.69 8.09
CA ASN A 51 8.61 10.00 9.52
C ASN A 51 8.60 8.74 10.39
N VAL A 52 7.81 7.71 10.02
CA VAL A 52 7.80 6.42 10.74
C VAL A 52 9.17 5.74 10.62
N LEU A 53 9.78 5.78 9.43
CA LEU A 53 11.10 5.20 9.22
C LEU A 53 12.18 5.96 9.97
N GLU A 54 12.09 7.29 10.01
CA GLU A 54 12.95 8.15 10.81
C GLU A 54 12.84 7.84 12.31
N ASP A 55 11.63 7.63 12.82
CA ASP A 55 11.41 7.23 14.21
C ASP A 55 12.08 5.88 14.53
N PHE A 56 11.93 4.89 13.63
CA PHE A 56 12.63 3.62 13.74
C PHE A 56 14.15 3.80 13.77
N ILE A 57 14.71 4.57 12.84
CA ILE A 57 16.17 4.82 12.78
C ILE A 57 16.67 5.44 14.09
N ASN A 58 15.93 6.40 14.65
CA ASN A 58 16.35 7.11 15.86
C ASN A 58 16.22 6.25 17.12
N LYS A 59 15.20 5.40 17.22
CA LYS A 59 14.89 4.61 18.44
C LYS A 59 15.35 3.16 18.40
N ALA A 60 15.74 2.62 17.24
CA ALA A 60 16.11 1.22 17.12
C ALA A 60 17.24 0.85 18.10
N PRO A 61 17.09 -0.23 18.88
CA PRO A 61 18.10 -0.66 19.84
C PRO A 61 19.33 -1.21 19.12
N ASN A 62 20.47 -1.27 19.81
CA ASN A 62 21.73 -1.78 19.26
C ASN A 62 21.64 -3.23 18.75
N THR A 63 20.73 -4.03 19.33
CA THR A 63 20.42 -5.40 18.86
C THR A 63 19.84 -5.44 17.44
N MET A 64 19.34 -4.32 16.94
CA MET A 64 18.81 -4.13 15.58
C MET A 64 19.74 -3.26 14.70
N SER A 65 21.03 -3.20 15.03
CA SER A 65 22.02 -2.36 14.31
C SER A 65 22.08 -2.64 12.81
N SER A 66 22.01 -3.89 12.35
CA SER A 66 21.97 -4.23 10.91
C SER A 66 20.70 -3.75 10.22
N ALA A 67 19.57 -3.71 10.94
CA ALA A 67 18.29 -3.24 10.44
C ALA A 67 18.24 -1.71 10.38
N LYS A 68 18.75 -1.04 11.42
CA LYS A 68 18.97 0.41 11.44
C LYS A 68 19.90 0.84 10.32
N TYR A 69 20.99 0.10 10.09
CA TYR A 69 21.93 0.34 9.01
C TYR A 69 21.24 0.32 7.64
N SER A 70 20.47 -0.73 7.31
CA SER A 70 19.74 -0.79 6.04
C SER A 70 18.72 0.35 5.90
N ALA A 71 17.96 0.64 6.96
CA ALA A 71 16.94 1.69 6.95
C ALA A 71 17.55 3.07 6.69
N MET A 72 18.70 3.39 7.31
CA MET A 72 19.43 4.65 7.05
C MET A 72 19.93 4.74 5.61
N HIS A 73 20.33 3.62 5.02
CA HIS A 73 20.95 3.59 3.70
C HIS A 73 19.95 3.66 2.55
N GLU A 74 18.89 2.85 2.62
CA GLU A 74 17.93 2.68 1.53
C GLU A 74 16.68 3.53 1.72
N ARG A 75 16.33 3.80 2.98
CA ARG A 75 15.05 4.40 3.38
C ARG A 75 13.84 3.73 2.71
N SER A 76 13.82 2.40 2.66
CA SER A 76 12.79 1.65 1.94
C SER A 76 11.40 1.83 2.55
N ILE A 77 10.44 2.27 1.73
CA ILE A 77 9.02 2.35 2.06
C ILE A 77 8.21 1.49 1.08
N GLY A 78 7.02 1.06 1.49
CA GLY A 78 6.12 0.26 0.66
C GLY A 78 4.72 0.83 0.70
N LEU A 79 4.45 1.79 -0.18
CA LEU A 79 3.08 2.24 -0.43
C LEU A 79 2.36 1.24 -1.33
N GLY A 80 1.35 0.59 -0.76
CA GLY A 80 0.47 -0.36 -1.43
C GLY A 80 -0.93 0.20 -1.65
N VAL A 81 -1.85 -0.71 -1.99
CA VAL A 81 -3.27 -0.38 -2.15
C VAL A 81 -4.13 -1.48 -1.54
N MET A 82 -5.38 -1.15 -1.26
CA MET A 82 -6.48 -2.09 -1.02
C MET A 82 -7.73 -1.61 -1.78
N GLY A 83 -8.77 -2.43 -1.84
CA GLY A 83 -10.07 -2.05 -2.41
C GLY A 83 -10.13 -2.06 -3.93
N PHE A 84 -9.20 -2.73 -4.63
CA PHE A 84 -9.21 -2.77 -6.10
C PHE A 84 -10.50 -3.39 -6.65
N HIS A 85 -10.89 -4.58 -6.18
CA HIS A 85 -12.14 -5.21 -6.62
C HIS A 85 -13.37 -4.43 -6.13
N SER A 86 -13.31 -3.80 -4.94
CA SER A 86 -14.39 -2.91 -4.47
C SER A 86 -14.61 -1.73 -5.42
N LEU A 87 -13.54 -1.07 -5.87
CA LEU A 87 -13.61 0.00 -6.87
C LEU A 87 -14.26 -0.49 -8.16
N LEU A 88 -13.82 -1.64 -8.68
CA LEU A 88 -14.35 -2.20 -9.92
C LEU A 88 -15.84 -2.51 -9.79
N GLN A 89 -16.26 -3.16 -8.71
CA GLN A 89 -17.66 -3.48 -8.46
C GLN A 89 -18.53 -2.23 -8.31
N ALA A 90 -18.05 -1.20 -7.60
CA ALA A 90 -18.76 0.07 -7.46
C ALA A 90 -19.02 0.77 -8.80
N ASN A 91 -18.20 0.49 -9.82
CA ASN A 91 -18.33 1.03 -11.17
C ASN A 91 -18.95 0.02 -12.17
N ASN A 92 -19.49 -1.11 -11.70
CA ASN A 92 -20.03 -2.19 -12.53
C ASN A 92 -19.02 -2.74 -13.56
N ILE A 93 -17.74 -2.83 -13.18
CA ILE A 93 -16.65 -3.29 -14.05
C ILE A 93 -16.27 -4.73 -13.66
N PRO A 94 -16.39 -5.71 -14.57
CA PRO A 94 -15.88 -7.06 -14.32
C PRO A 94 -14.35 -7.06 -14.21
N ILE A 95 -13.80 -7.77 -13.22
CA ILE A 95 -12.35 -7.80 -12.96
C ILE A 95 -11.52 -8.34 -14.15
N ALA A 96 -12.07 -9.30 -14.90
CA ALA A 96 -11.44 -9.87 -16.09
C ALA A 96 -11.82 -9.11 -17.38
N SER A 97 -12.07 -7.79 -17.30
CA SER A 97 -12.43 -6.96 -18.46
C SER A 97 -11.30 -6.06 -18.94
N VAL A 98 -11.41 -5.58 -20.17
CA VAL A 98 -10.51 -4.55 -20.72
C VAL A 98 -10.56 -3.27 -19.87
N MET A 99 -11.73 -2.90 -19.37
CA MET A 99 -11.89 -1.72 -18.51
C MET A 99 -11.14 -1.86 -17.18
N ALA A 100 -11.14 -3.06 -16.57
CA ALA A 100 -10.34 -3.30 -15.37
C ALA A 100 -8.84 -3.12 -15.62
N LYS A 101 -8.34 -3.56 -16.78
CA LYS A 101 -6.94 -3.34 -17.19
C LYS A 101 -6.62 -1.85 -17.36
N VAL A 102 -7.53 -1.07 -17.96
CA VAL A 102 -7.36 0.39 -18.11
C VAL A 102 -7.29 1.07 -16.75
N TRP A 103 -8.21 0.73 -15.83
CA TRP A 103 -8.20 1.27 -14.47
C TRP A 103 -6.96 0.88 -13.69
N ASN A 104 -6.53 -0.38 -13.77
CA ASN A 104 -5.29 -0.86 -13.17
C ASN A 104 -4.10 0.01 -13.60
N LYS A 105 -3.93 0.19 -14.91
CA LYS A 105 -2.85 1.01 -15.47
C LYS A 105 -2.93 2.45 -14.96
N LYS A 106 -4.10 3.09 -15.08
CA LYS A 106 -4.32 4.48 -14.66
C LYS A 106 -3.97 4.71 -13.19
N ILE A 107 -4.43 3.83 -12.30
CA ILE A 107 -4.23 3.96 -10.85
C ILE A 107 -2.75 3.82 -10.50
N PHE A 108 -2.09 2.77 -10.99
CA PHE A 108 -0.70 2.51 -10.62
C PHE A 108 0.29 3.47 -11.29
N GLU A 109 0.00 4.00 -12.49
CA GLU A 109 0.76 5.10 -13.09
C GLU A 109 0.64 6.38 -12.27
N HIS A 110 -0.58 6.72 -11.82
CA HIS A 110 -0.82 7.88 -10.96
C HIS A 110 -0.06 7.77 -9.64
N ILE A 111 -0.17 6.63 -8.94
CA ILE A 111 0.54 6.39 -7.68
C ILE A 111 2.04 6.47 -7.90
N LYS A 112 2.57 5.78 -8.91
CA LYS A 112 4.00 5.79 -9.21
C LYS A 112 4.53 7.20 -9.43
N LEU A 113 3.87 7.98 -10.30
CA LEU A 113 4.27 9.36 -10.60
C LEU A 113 4.31 10.22 -9.33
N GLN A 114 3.27 10.14 -8.49
CA GLN A 114 3.18 10.93 -7.26
C GLN A 114 4.26 10.52 -6.25
N THR A 115 4.49 9.22 -6.07
CA THR A 115 5.54 8.72 -5.16
C THR A 115 6.97 9.06 -5.62
N ASP A 116 7.23 8.96 -6.92
CA ASP A 116 8.53 9.32 -7.51
C ASP A 116 8.81 10.81 -7.34
N ASN A 117 7.83 11.66 -7.67
CA ASN A 117 7.95 13.10 -7.50
C ASN A 117 8.18 13.48 -6.03
N MET A 118 7.39 12.89 -5.11
CA MET A 118 7.51 13.23 -3.69
C MET A 118 8.85 12.81 -3.09
N SER A 119 9.43 11.71 -3.56
CA SER A 119 10.75 11.27 -3.12
C SER A 119 11.85 12.25 -3.52
N VAL A 120 11.78 12.85 -4.71
CA VAL A 120 12.70 13.93 -5.12
C VAL A 120 12.48 15.20 -4.29
N VAL A 121 11.22 15.55 -3.97
CA VAL A 121 10.90 16.69 -3.10
C VAL A 121 11.50 16.49 -1.71
N LEU A 122 11.26 15.34 -1.08
CA LEU A 122 11.83 15.03 0.23
C LEU A 122 13.35 14.93 0.21
N ALA A 123 13.96 14.51 -0.90
CA ALA A 123 15.41 14.50 -1.05
C ALA A 123 15.99 15.92 -0.97
N LYS A 124 15.33 16.90 -1.59
CA LYS A 124 15.74 18.31 -1.53
C LYS A 124 15.56 18.89 -0.13
N GLU A 125 14.49 18.51 0.56
CA GLU A 125 14.17 19.03 1.90
C GLU A 125 15.01 18.40 3.02
N ARG A 126 15.26 17.09 2.94
CA ARG A 126 15.81 16.26 4.04
C ARG A 126 17.09 15.53 3.66
N GLY A 127 17.57 15.68 2.44
CA GLY A 127 18.66 14.90 1.85
C GLY A 127 18.17 13.59 1.23
N ALA A 128 18.78 13.21 0.11
CA ALA A 128 18.62 11.89 -0.50
C ALA A 128 19.12 10.77 0.44
N CYS A 129 18.63 9.53 0.29
CA CYS A 129 19.18 8.40 1.04
C CYS A 129 20.62 8.09 0.58
N ILE A 130 21.40 7.44 1.45
CA ILE A 130 22.84 7.21 1.22
C ILE A 130 23.07 6.40 -0.06
N ASP A 131 22.24 5.38 -0.32
CA ASP A 131 22.41 4.53 -1.50
C ASP A 131 22.04 5.28 -2.79
N ALA A 132 21.03 6.17 -2.77
CA ALA A 132 20.75 7.05 -3.91
C ALA A 132 21.88 8.06 -4.14
N GLN A 133 22.41 8.67 -3.08
CA GLN A 133 23.52 9.63 -3.15
C GLN A 133 24.77 9.01 -3.81
N LYS A 134 25.11 7.76 -3.45
CA LYS A 134 26.25 7.03 -4.05
C LYS A 134 26.11 6.84 -5.57
N CYS A 135 24.88 6.76 -6.05
CA CYS A 135 24.56 6.66 -7.46
C CYS A 135 24.38 8.04 -8.14
N ASN A 136 24.64 9.15 -7.43
CA ASN A 136 24.36 10.52 -7.86
C ASN A 136 22.86 10.77 -8.19
N ILE A 137 21.96 10.07 -7.49
CA ILE A 137 20.51 10.20 -7.65
C ILE A 137 19.94 11.01 -6.48
N GLN A 138 19.06 11.98 -6.79
CA GLN A 138 18.41 12.85 -5.80
C GLN A 138 17.05 12.27 -5.39
N GLU A 139 17.06 11.14 -4.69
CA GLU A 139 15.86 10.42 -4.23
C GLU A 139 15.92 10.18 -2.73
N ARG A 140 14.81 10.41 -2.02
CA ARG A 140 14.73 10.18 -0.58
C ARG A 140 14.66 8.68 -0.25
N PHE A 141 14.07 7.89 -1.13
CA PHE A 141 13.86 6.45 -0.93
C PHE A 141 14.37 5.65 -2.12
N SER A 142 15.09 4.56 -1.85
CA SER A 142 15.52 3.60 -2.88
C SER A 142 14.35 2.75 -3.39
N TYR A 143 13.36 2.47 -2.52
CA TYR A 143 12.16 1.68 -2.82
C TYR A 143 10.93 2.40 -2.26
N LYS A 144 9.84 2.44 -3.05
CA LYS A 144 8.69 3.34 -2.80
C LYS A 144 7.34 2.62 -2.70
N THR A 145 7.14 1.59 -3.50
CA THR A 145 5.84 0.93 -3.65
C THR A 145 5.95 -0.57 -3.48
N ALA A 146 5.05 -1.17 -2.71
CA ALA A 146 4.93 -2.61 -2.55
C ALA A 146 3.47 -2.96 -2.24
N ILE A 147 2.88 -3.90 -2.97
CA ILE A 147 1.49 -4.31 -2.78
C ILE A 147 1.45 -5.45 -1.77
N ALA A 148 1.41 -5.11 -0.48
CA ALA A 148 1.31 -6.08 0.59
C ALA A 148 -0.13 -6.63 0.75
N PRO A 149 -0.31 -7.83 1.32
CA PRO A 149 -1.62 -8.30 1.75
C PRO A 149 -2.24 -7.37 2.79
N THR A 150 -3.49 -6.97 2.58
CA THR A 150 -4.18 -5.99 3.45
C THR A 150 -5.33 -6.60 4.25
N ALA A 151 -5.28 -7.90 4.58
CA ALA A 151 -6.41 -8.66 5.12
C ALA A 151 -7.08 -8.00 6.33
N SER A 152 -6.31 -7.57 7.34
CA SER A 152 -6.87 -6.96 8.55
C SER A 152 -7.27 -5.50 8.34
N ILE A 153 -6.45 -4.71 7.63
CA ILE A 153 -6.75 -3.28 7.43
C ILE A 153 -7.91 -3.05 6.46
N SER A 154 -8.18 -4.00 5.54
CA SER A 154 -9.33 -3.92 4.65
C SER A 154 -10.64 -4.19 5.38
N ILE A 155 -10.62 -5.01 6.43
CA ILE A 155 -11.74 -5.19 7.37
C ILE A 155 -12.03 -3.88 8.10
N ILE A 156 -10.98 -3.25 8.66
CA ILE A 156 -11.08 -1.96 9.37
C ILE A 156 -11.62 -0.88 8.42
N ALA A 157 -11.18 -0.90 7.16
CA ALA A 157 -11.64 0.00 6.10
C ALA A 157 -12.99 -0.41 5.49
N ASN A 158 -13.96 -0.74 6.35
CA ASN A 158 -15.33 -1.07 5.96
C ASN A 158 -15.43 -2.23 4.94
N ASN A 159 -14.70 -3.32 5.23
CA ASN A 159 -14.63 -4.53 4.41
C ASN A 159 -14.35 -4.25 2.93
N ALA A 160 -13.41 -3.34 2.64
CA ALA A 160 -12.84 -3.21 1.30
C ALA A 160 -12.19 -4.53 0.86
N SER A 161 -12.10 -4.76 -0.44
CA SER A 161 -11.44 -5.96 -0.99
C SER A 161 -9.95 -5.93 -0.62
N PRO A 162 -9.33 -7.07 -0.23
CA PRO A 162 -7.94 -7.09 0.20
C PRO A 162 -6.99 -6.86 -0.98
N GLY A 163 -6.02 -5.94 -0.82
CA GLY A 163 -4.98 -5.69 -1.81
C GLY A 163 -5.55 -5.36 -3.20
N ILE A 164 -5.00 -6.07 -4.19
CA ILE A 164 -5.49 -6.12 -5.57
C ILE A 164 -6.35 -7.36 -5.86
N GLU A 165 -6.62 -8.17 -4.84
CA GLU A 165 -7.30 -9.45 -4.97
C GLU A 165 -8.82 -9.29 -5.09
N PRO A 166 -9.50 -10.20 -5.79
CA PRO A 166 -10.94 -10.26 -5.74
C PRO A 166 -11.43 -10.67 -4.34
N TYR A 167 -12.61 -10.20 -3.92
CA TYR A 167 -13.38 -10.86 -2.87
C TYR A 167 -13.45 -12.38 -3.12
N ALA A 168 -13.18 -13.16 -2.08
CA ALA A 168 -13.22 -14.62 -2.15
C ALA A 168 -14.64 -15.15 -2.39
N ALA A 169 -15.66 -14.46 -1.86
CA ALA A 169 -17.07 -14.80 -2.03
C ALA A 169 -17.95 -13.55 -1.87
N ASN A 170 -19.19 -13.63 -2.36
CA ASN A 170 -20.19 -12.56 -2.19
C ASN A 170 -20.91 -12.60 -0.83
N SER A 171 -20.81 -13.72 -0.12
CA SER A 171 -21.28 -13.88 1.25
C SER A 171 -20.31 -14.81 1.96
N PHE A 172 -19.79 -14.38 3.11
CA PHE A 172 -18.84 -15.16 3.89
C PHE A 172 -18.97 -14.88 5.38
N THR A 173 -18.54 -15.84 6.21
CA THR A 173 -18.51 -15.66 7.65
C THR A 173 -17.17 -15.09 8.08
N GLN A 174 -17.22 -13.94 8.75
CA GLN A 174 -16.05 -13.29 9.30
C GLN A 174 -16.00 -13.47 10.81
N LYS A 175 -14.93 -14.10 11.29
CA LYS A 175 -14.67 -14.25 12.72
C LYS A 175 -13.91 -13.03 13.24
N THR A 176 -14.42 -12.45 14.31
CA THR A 176 -13.80 -11.36 15.07
C THR A 176 -13.66 -11.80 16.53
N LEU A 177 -12.99 -11.00 17.36
CA LEU A 177 -12.86 -11.28 18.79
C LEU A 177 -14.22 -11.33 19.51
N THR A 178 -15.23 -10.61 19.01
CA THR A 178 -16.56 -10.51 19.64
C THR A 178 -17.58 -11.50 19.07
N GLY A 179 -17.21 -12.30 18.08
CA GLY A 179 -18.12 -13.28 17.48
C GLY A 179 -17.90 -13.51 15.98
N SER A 180 -18.76 -14.33 15.40
CA SER A 180 -18.79 -14.60 13.96
C SER A 180 -19.95 -13.87 13.30
N PHE A 181 -19.67 -13.07 12.28
CA PHE A 181 -20.65 -12.25 11.57
C PHE A 181 -20.75 -12.69 10.12
N SER A 182 -21.96 -12.76 9.58
CA SER A 182 -22.16 -12.95 8.14
C SER A 182 -21.94 -11.61 7.44
N ILE A 183 -20.95 -11.56 6.56
CA ILE A 183 -20.64 -10.38 5.75
C ILE A 183 -21.12 -10.64 4.33
N LYS A 184 -22.02 -9.77 3.87
CA LYS A 184 -22.51 -9.74 2.50
C LYS A 184 -21.74 -8.70 1.69
N ASN A 185 -21.56 -8.96 0.40
CA ASN A 185 -20.94 -8.01 -0.51
C ASN A 185 -21.84 -6.78 -0.66
N LYS A 186 -21.39 -5.64 -0.11
CA LYS A 186 -22.11 -4.35 -0.14
C LYS A 186 -22.46 -3.86 -1.54
N ASN A 187 -21.67 -4.16 -2.57
CA ASN A 187 -21.98 -3.75 -3.94
C ASN A 187 -23.07 -4.63 -4.55
N LEU A 188 -23.04 -5.94 -4.25
CA LEU A 188 -24.10 -6.85 -4.67
C LEU A 188 -25.42 -6.54 -3.96
N GLU A 189 -25.38 -6.26 -2.66
CA GLU A 189 -26.56 -5.89 -1.88
C GLU A 189 -27.25 -4.66 -2.48
N LYS A 190 -26.50 -3.58 -2.69
CA LYS A 190 -27.00 -2.37 -3.38
C LYS A 190 -27.60 -2.67 -4.76
N LEU A 191 -26.96 -3.56 -5.53
CA LEU A 191 -27.46 -3.96 -6.85
C LEU A 191 -28.78 -4.73 -6.73
N LEU A 192 -28.90 -5.68 -5.82
CA LEU A 192 -30.12 -6.45 -5.59
C LEU A 192 -31.25 -5.55 -5.08
N GLU A 193 -30.96 -4.61 -4.18
CA GLU A 193 -31.91 -3.61 -3.70
C GLU A 193 -32.46 -2.76 -4.85
N SER A 194 -31.57 -2.26 -5.72
CA SER A 194 -31.97 -1.46 -6.88
C SER A 194 -32.89 -2.21 -7.86
N LYS A 195 -32.88 -3.55 -7.80
CA LYS A 195 -33.71 -4.43 -8.63
C LYS A 195 -34.93 -4.96 -7.90
N GLY A 196 -35.12 -4.64 -6.61
CA GLY A 196 -36.18 -5.25 -5.79
C GLY A 196 -35.99 -6.75 -5.54
N LEU A 197 -34.75 -7.25 -5.65
CA LEU A 197 -34.38 -8.67 -5.52
C LEU A 197 -33.57 -8.97 -4.25
N ASN A 198 -33.43 -7.99 -3.34
CA ASN A 198 -32.79 -8.22 -2.04
C ASN A 198 -33.83 -8.75 -1.04
N ASN A 199 -34.06 -10.05 -1.03
CA ASN A 199 -35.01 -10.72 -0.15
C ASN A 199 -34.35 -11.92 0.56
N ASP A 200 -35.02 -12.44 1.59
CA ASP A 200 -34.54 -13.56 2.41
C ASP A 200 -34.90 -14.95 1.85
N GLN A 201 -35.54 -15.02 0.67
CA GLN A 201 -35.98 -16.27 0.04
C GLN A 201 -34.89 -16.96 -0.77
#